data_AF-B5CWI2-F1
#
_entry.id   AF-B5CWI2-F1
#
_cell.length_a   1.000
_cell.length_b   1.000
_cell.length_c   1.000
_cell.angle_alpha   90.00
_cell.angle_beta   90.00
_cell.angle_gamma   90.00
#
_symmetry.space_group_name_H-M   'P 1'
#
loop_
_entity.id
_entity.type
_entity.pdbx_description
1 polymer ?
#
loop_
_entity_poly.entity_id
_entity_poly.type
_entity_poly.pdbx_seq_one_letter_code
_entity_poly.pdbx_strand_id
1 'polypeptide(L)'
;MNSFIPIFSAFFILLGFLVWRFPKLIAGYNTMTPEQQKKVDVKGLKAFMCRVFCAIGVLVFVSYLLLRLFMDEASAINISSIVVPIIGVIYLLAGGQRYDHN
;
A
#
# COMPACT_ATOMS: atom_id res chain seq x y z
N MET A 1 -7.97 -23.76 -2.46
CA MET A 1 -7.88 -22.30 -2.60
C MET A 1 -6.44 -21.94 -2.34
N ASN A 2 -5.73 -21.36 -3.31
CA ASN A 2 -4.36 -20.94 -3.09
C ASN A 2 -4.28 -19.95 -1.91
N SER A 3 -3.50 -20.28 -0.87
CA SER A 3 -3.31 -19.43 0.32
C SER A 3 -2.54 -18.15 0.02
N PHE A 4 -1.93 -18.04 -1.17
CA PHE A 4 -1.16 -16.88 -1.60
C PHE A 4 -1.95 -15.56 -1.51
N ILE A 5 -3.15 -15.47 -2.09
CA ILE A 5 -3.91 -14.21 -2.14
C ILE A 5 -4.29 -13.70 -0.74
N PRO A 6 -4.85 -14.53 0.17
CA PRO A 6 -5.10 -14.10 1.54
C PRO A 6 -3.83 -13.62 2.27
N ILE A 7 -2.72 -14.35 2.15
CA ILE A 7 -1.44 -14.00 2.80
C ILE A 7 -0.90 -12.69 2.23
N PHE A 8 -0.92 -12.52 0.91
CA PHE A 8 -0.43 -11.33 0.22
C PHE A 8 -1.29 -10.10 0.54
N SER A 9 -2.61 -10.27 0.64
CA SER A 9 -3.54 -9.21 1.06
C SER A 9 -3.30 -8.80 2.51
N ALA A 10 -3.12 -9.77 3.41
CA ALA A 10 -2.80 -9.53 4.81
C ALA A 10 -1.45 -8.81 4.96
N PHE A 11 -0.45 -9.16 4.15
CA PHE A 11 0.85 -8.48 4.13
C PHE A 11 0.70 -6.98 3.88
N PHE A 12 -0.06 -6.56 2.87
CA PHE A 12 -0.30 -5.13 2.61
C PHE A 12 -1.02 -4.42 3.76
N ILE A 13 -2.04 -5.05 4.34
CA ILE A 13 -2.76 -4.49 5.49
C ILE A 13 -1.81 -4.30 6.68
N LEU A 14 -0.98 -5.31 6.96
CA LEU A 14 0.04 -5.24 8.02
C LEU A 14 1.06 -4.14 7.75
N LEU A 15 1.54 -3.97 6.51
CA LEU A 15 2.40 -2.85 6.14
C LEU A 15 1.74 -1.50 6.41
N GLY A 16 0.44 -1.36 6.12
CA GLY A 16 -0.31 -0.14 6.42
C GLY A 16 -0.27 0.21 7.90
N PHE A 17 -0.59 -0.76 8.76
CA PHE A 17 -0.52 -0.57 10.22
C PHE A 17 0.91 -0.31 10.71
N LEU A 18 1.91 -0.97 10.10
CA LEU A 18 3.30 -0.83 10.47
C LEU A 18 3.82 0.59 10.17
N VAL A 19 3.50 1.14 9.00
CA VAL A 19 3.84 2.53 8.62
C VAL A 19 3.11 3.54 9.53
N TRP A 20 1.86 3.27 9.90
CA TRP A 20 1.13 4.12 10.83
C TRP A 20 1.75 4.18 12.22
N ARG A 21 2.25 3.03 12.72
CA ARG A 21 2.90 2.89 14.02
C ARG A 21 4.35 3.36 14.03
N PHE A 22 5.06 3.17 12.93
CA PHE A 22 6.50 3.44 12.76
C PHE A 22 6.75 4.23 11.47
N PRO A 23 6.50 5.55 11.45
CA PRO A 23 6.68 6.38 10.24
C PRO A 23 8.13 6.44 9.75
N LYS A 24 9.11 6.08 10.58
CA LYS A 24 10.52 5.92 10.16
C LYS A 24 10.75 4.78 9.17
N LEU A 25 9.75 3.93 8.90
CA LEU A 25 9.82 2.93 7.82
C LEU A 25 9.63 3.54 6.44
N ILE A 26 9.15 4.78 6.36
CA ILE A 26 9.03 5.52 5.10
C ILE A 26 10.45 5.94 4.70
N ALA A 27 11.02 5.28 3.70
CA ALA A 27 12.42 5.46 3.31
C ALA A 27 12.79 6.93 3.09
N GLY A 28 11.97 7.67 2.34
CA GLY A 28 12.20 9.11 2.09
C GLY A 28 12.21 9.95 3.38
N TYR A 29 11.34 9.66 4.33
CA TYR A 29 11.31 10.35 5.62
C TYR A 29 12.51 9.98 6.50
N ASN A 30 12.93 8.70 6.51
CA ASN A 30 14.03 8.23 7.33
C ASN A 30 15.40 8.78 6.89
N THR A 31 15.57 9.06 5.59
CA THR A 31 16.81 9.62 5.05
C THR A 31 16.88 11.14 5.08
N MET A 32 15.76 11.83 5.36
CA MET A 32 15.73 13.29 5.53
C MET A 32 16.49 13.74 6.78
N THR A 33 17.07 14.93 6.71
CA THR A 33 17.69 15.56 7.89
C THR A 33 16.60 15.92 8.93
N PRO A 34 16.95 16.07 10.22
CA PRO A 34 15.97 16.45 11.25
C PRO A 34 15.24 17.77 10.96
N GLU A 35 15.86 18.68 10.21
CA GLU A 35 15.27 19.96 9.80
C GLU A 35 14.21 19.78 8.71
N GLN A 36 14.47 18.91 7.73
CA GLN A 36 13.50 18.55 6.68
C GLN A 36 12.32 17.79 7.27
N GLN A 37 12.57 16.85 8.19
CA GLN A 37 11.50 16.08 8.85
C GLN A 37 10.49 16.96 9.57
N LYS A 38 10.90 18.12 10.11
CA LYS A 38 9.98 19.08 10.77
C LYS A 38 9.00 19.75 9.82
N LYS A 39 9.31 19.81 8.52
CA LYS A 39 8.44 20.41 7.49
C LYS A 39 7.39 19.42 6.97
N VAL A 40 7.65 18.13 7.10
CA VAL A 40 6.77 17.06 6.62
C VAL A 40 5.54 16.93 7.54
N ASP A 41 4.34 16.87 6.97
CA ASP A 41 3.16 16.45 7.72
C ASP A 41 3.18 14.93 7.93
N VAL A 42 3.96 14.48 8.90
CA VAL A 42 4.13 13.06 9.22
C VAL A 42 2.82 12.39 9.63
N LYS A 43 1.93 13.14 10.28
CA LYS A 43 0.64 12.61 10.76
C LYS A 43 -0.28 12.35 9.58
N GLY A 44 -0.39 13.29 8.64
CA GLY A 44 -1.10 13.12 7.39
C GLY A 44 -0.49 12.01 6.53
N LEU A 45 0.83 12.06 6.31
CA LEU A 45 1.56 11.11 5.46
C LEU A 45 1.38 9.66 5.93
N LYS A 46 1.61 9.37 7.22
CA LYS A 46 1.50 7.99 7.74
C LYS A 46 0.06 7.48 7.70
N ALA A 47 -0.93 8.34 7.92
CA ALA A 47 -2.35 7.99 7.85
C ALA A 47 -2.78 7.73 6.40
N PHE A 48 -2.33 8.56 5.47
CA PHE A 48 -2.53 8.37 4.03
C PHE A 48 -1.91 7.06 3.55
N MET A 49 -0.62 6.84 3.81
CA MET A 49 0.07 5.61 3.41
C MET A 49 -0.59 4.36 4.02
N CYS A 50 -1.00 4.41 5.30
CA CYS A 50 -1.75 3.34 5.94
C CYS A 50 -3.05 3.02 5.20
N ARG A 51 -3.86 4.03 4.89
CA ARG A 51 -5.13 3.85 4.16
C ARG A 51 -4.90 3.25 2.79
N VAL A 52 -3.89 3.73 2.06
CA VAL A 52 -3.58 3.22 0.71
C VAL A 52 -3.10 1.76 0.76
N PHE A 53 -2.18 1.42 1.67
CA PHE A 53 -1.75 0.03 1.83
C PHE A 53 -2.89 -0.91 2.24
N CYS A 54 -3.74 -0.50 3.20
CA CYS A 54 -4.92 -1.27 3.57
C CYS A 54 -5.89 -1.42 2.38
N ALA A 55 -6.11 -0.35 1.61
CA ALA A 55 -6.95 -0.37 0.42
C ALA A 55 -6.39 -1.33 -0.64
N ILE A 56 -5.07 -1.34 -0.88
CA ILE A 56 -4.43 -2.30 -1.79
C ILE A 56 -4.72 -3.73 -1.33
N GLY A 57 -4.50 -4.05 -0.06
CA GLY A 57 -4.76 -5.40 0.47
C GLY A 57 -6.23 -5.83 0.30
N VAL A 58 -7.18 -4.95 0.60
CA VAL A 58 -8.62 -5.23 0.41
C VAL A 58 -8.96 -5.38 -1.08
N LEU A 59 -8.45 -4.50 -1.94
CA LEU A 59 -8.73 -4.53 -3.38
C LEU A 59 -8.11 -5.76 -4.05
N VAL A 60 -6.92 -6.21 -3.64
CA VAL A 60 -6.32 -7.47 -4.12
C VAL A 60 -7.25 -8.64 -3.81
N PHE A 61 -7.72 -8.75 -2.56
CA PHE A 61 -8.60 -9.84 -2.16
C PHE A 61 -9.95 -9.80 -2.90
N VAL A 62 -10.61 -8.63 -2.93
CA VAL A 62 -11.91 -8.46 -3.60
C VAL A 62 -11.80 -8.66 -5.11
N SER A 63 -10.78 -8.09 -5.75
CA SER A 63 -10.56 -8.27 -7.20
C SER A 63 -10.30 -9.73 -7.56
N TYR A 64 -9.53 -10.47 -6.76
CA TYR A 64 -9.37 -11.91 -6.95
C TYR A 64 -10.70 -12.65 -6.90
N LEU A 65 -11.54 -12.40 -5.89
CA LEU A 65 -12.85 -13.04 -5.76
C LEU A 65 -13.75 -12.76 -6.97
N LEU A 66 -13.75 -11.52 -7.47
CA LEU A 66 -14.52 -11.13 -8.65
C LEU A 66 -13.96 -11.74 -9.93
N LEU A 67 -12.63 -11.70 -10.15
CA LEU A 67 -11.98 -12.24 -11.34
C LEU A 67 -12.15 -13.76 -11.45
N ARG A 68 -12.18 -14.47 -10.32
CA ARG A 68 -12.42 -15.92 -10.29
C ARG A 68 -13.81 -16.31 -10.81
N LEU A 69 -14.75 -15.38 -10.90
CA LEU A 69 -16.07 -15.63 -11.50
C LEU A 69 -16.02 -15.69 -13.03
N PHE A 70 -14.98 -15.10 -13.65
CA PHE A 70 -14.88 -14.93 -15.11
C PHE A 70 -13.64 -15.60 -15.72
N MET A 71 -12.64 -15.94 -14.91
CA MET A 71 -11.32 -16.41 -15.36
C MET A 71 -10.83 -17.60 -14.54
N ASP A 72 -9.83 -18.30 -15.06
CA ASP A 72 -9.15 -19.37 -14.33
C ASP A 72 -8.36 -18.83 -13.11
N GLU A 73 -8.07 -19.71 -12.15
CA GLU A 73 -7.44 -19.33 -10.88
C GLU A 73 -6.05 -18.70 -11.09
N ALA A 74 -5.26 -19.17 -12.06
CA ALA A 74 -3.91 -18.65 -12.28
C ALA A 74 -3.95 -17.23 -12.84
N SER A 75 -4.79 -16.99 -13.84
CA SER A 75 -5.01 -15.65 -14.41
C SER A 75 -5.55 -14.67 -13.37
N ALA A 76 -6.55 -15.08 -12.58
CA ALA A 76 -7.13 -14.24 -11.52
C ALA A 76 -6.08 -13.87 -10.45
N ILE A 77 -5.20 -14.80 -10.05
CA ILE A 77 -4.10 -14.54 -9.13
C ILE A 77 -3.11 -13.53 -9.72
N ASN A 78 -2.66 -13.74 -10.95
CA ASN A 78 -1.66 -12.89 -11.58
C ASN A 78 -2.16 -11.45 -11.76
N ILE A 79 -3.39 -11.29 -12.26
CA ILE A 79 -3.97 -9.96 -12.50
C ILE A 79 -4.17 -9.22 -11.16
N SER A 80 -4.81 -9.86 -10.17
CA SER A 80 -5.08 -9.24 -8.87
C SER A 80 -3.81 -8.89 -8.09
N SER A 81 -2.78 -9.75 -8.11
CA SER A 81 -1.55 -9.56 -7.33
C SER A 81 -0.51 -8.65 -7.98
N ILE A 82 -0.63 -8.34 -9.28
CA ILE A 82 0.32 -7.47 -9.99
C ILE A 82 -0.32 -6.10 -10.28
N VAL A 83 -1.47 -6.08 -10.94
CA VAL A 83 -2.05 -4.83 -11.47
C VAL A 83 -2.52 -3.93 -10.33
N VAL A 84 -3.22 -4.49 -9.34
CA VAL A 84 -3.76 -3.71 -8.22
C VAL A 84 -2.64 -3.07 -7.38
N PRO A 85 -1.59 -3.80 -6.95
CA PRO A 85 -0.49 -3.18 -6.21
C PRO A 85 0.28 -2.13 -7.02
N ILE A 86 0.53 -2.34 -8.31
CA ILE A 86 1.24 -1.36 -9.13
C ILE A 86 0.48 -0.03 -9.17
N ILE A 87 -0.82 -0.06 -9.46
CA ILE A 87 -1.66 1.15 -9.49
C ILE A 87 -1.69 1.80 -8.10
N GLY A 88 -1.85 0.99 -7.05
CA GLY A 88 -1.87 1.48 -5.67
C GLY A 88 -0.57 2.14 -5.24
N VAL A 89 0.58 1.59 -5.62
CA VAL A 89 1.91 2.16 -5.33
C VAL A 89 2.12 3.46 -6.12
N ILE A 90 1.73 3.53 -7.38
CA ILE A 90 1.80 4.78 -8.17
C ILE A 90 0.96 5.87 -7.48
N TYR A 91 -0.26 5.55 -7.06
CA TYR A 91 -1.11 6.48 -6.33
C TYR A 91 -0.49 6.89 -4.98
N LEU A 92 0.12 5.96 -4.26
CA LEU A 92 0.82 6.23 -3.00
C LEU A 92 1.98 7.21 -3.22
N LEU A 93 2.79 7.00 -4.24
CA LEU A 93 3.95 7.86 -4.54
C LEU A 93 3.50 9.28 -4.94
N ALA A 94 2.55 9.39 -5.88
CA ALA A 94 2.05 10.69 -6.32
C ALA A 94 1.28 11.44 -5.22
N GLY A 95 0.50 10.72 -4.40
CA GLY A 95 -0.26 11.32 -3.30
C GLY A 95 0.61 11.67 -2.09
N GLY A 96 1.66 10.89 -1.83
CA GLY A 96 2.57 11.09 -0.70
C GLY A 96 3.36 12.40 -0.79
N GLN A 97 3.68 12.85 -2.00
CA GLN A 97 4.37 14.12 -2.25
C GLN A 97 3.62 15.34 -1.70
N ARG A 98 2.29 15.26 -1.56
CA ARG A 98 1.48 16.38 -1.03
C ARG A 98 1.75 16.69 0.44
N TYR A 99 2.34 15.75 1.17
CA TYR A 99 2.69 15.91 2.59
C TYR A 99 4.15 16.32 2.80
N ASP A 100 4.93 16.38 1.71
CA ASP A 100 6.27 16.91 1.68
C ASP A 100 6.20 18.39 1.29
N HIS A 101 6.36 19.28 2.27
CA HIS A 101 6.30 20.74 2.08
C HIS A 101 7.68 21.36 1.85
N ASN A 102 8.61 20.59 1.27
CA ASN A 102 9.97 21.05 1.06
C ASN A 102 10.15 21.85 -0.23
#